data_AF-A0A938G3T6-F1
#
_entry.id   AF-A0A938G3T6-F1
#
_cell.length_a   1.000
_cell.length_b   1.000
_cell.length_c   1.000
_cell.angle_alpha   90.00
_cell.angle_beta   90.00
_cell.angle_gamma   90.00
#
_symmetry.space_group_name_H-M   'P 1'
#
loop_
_entity.id
_entity.type
_entity.pdbx_description
1 polymer ?
#
loop_
_entity_poly.entity_id
_entity_poly.type
_entity_poly.pdbx_seq_one_letter_code
_entity_poly.pdbx_strand_id
1 'polypeptide(L)'
;FKEVYQIEGGIVRYGEEFGDDSLWEGSLYVFDKRMKMNFSDHTKILGTCDFCSAKTDQFFDCSNLSCRYLFLSCANCANSTTRILCPNCRAKSN
;
A
#
# COMPACT_ATOMS: atom_id res chain seq x y z
N PHE A 1 4.02 17.83 -27.68
CA PHE A 1 4.77 18.37 -26.52
C PHE A 1 6.20 18.68 -26.95
N LYS A 2 6.85 19.69 -26.35
CA LYS A 2 8.23 20.08 -26.72
C LYS A 2 9.30 19.58 -25.73
N GLU A 3 8.95 19.46 -24.45
CA GLU A 3 9.84 18.96 -23.41
C GLU A 3 9.06 17.97 -22.54
N VAL A 4 9.34 16.69 -22.72
CA VAL A 4 8.76 15.60 -21.94
C VAL A 4 9.90 14.68 -21.55
N TYR A 5 10.04 14.45 -20.24
CA TYR A 5 11.07 13.60 -19.68
C TYR A 5 10.43 12.44 -18.94
N GLN A 6 11.16 11.33 -18.86
CA GLN A 6 10.77 10.13 -18.14
C GLN A 6 11.96 9.66 -17.31
N ILE A 7 11.69 9.02 -16.17
CA ILE A 7 12.73 8.39 -15.36
C ILE A 7 13.17 7.12 -16.09
N GLU A 8 14.44 7.05 -16.46
CA GLU A 8 14.99 5.84 -17.09
C GLU A 8 14.90 4.66 -16.13
N GLY A 9 14.26 3.57 -16.58
CA GLY A 9 14.02 2.40 -15.74
C GLY A 9 12.95 2.58 -14.65
N GLY A 10 12.32 3.76 -14.56
CA GLY A 10 11.21 4.04 -13.65
C GLY A 10 11.59 4.08 -12.17
N ILE A 11 10.57 4.06 -11.32
CA ILE A 11 10.70 4.26 -9.87
C ILE A 11 11.53 3.16 -9.20
N VAL A 12 11.43 1.91 -9.68
CA VAL A 12 12.20 0.80 -9.09
C VAL A 12 13.70 1.06 -9.21
N ARG A 13 14.19 1.49 -10.38
CA ARG A 13 15.61 1.82 -10.58
C ARG A 13 16.05 3.01 -9.75
N TYR A 14 15.22 4.05 -9.69
CA TYR A 14 15.48 5.20 -8.82
C TYR A 14 15.63 4.78 -7.34
N GLY A 15 14.69 3.97 -6.84
CA GLY A 15 14.72 3.54 -5.43
C GLY A 15 15.84 2.53 -5.13
N GLU A 16 16.27 1.72 -6.09
CA GLU A 16 17.45 0.85 -5.93
C GLU A 16 18.76 1.65 -5.82
N GLU A 17 18.87 2.78 -6.52
CA GLU A 17 20.08 3.62 -6.53
C GLU A 17 20.12 4.61 -5.36
N PHE A 18 18.98 5.25 -5.08
CA PHE A 18 18.92 6.38 -4.15
C PHE A 18 18.15 6.08 -2.86
N GLY A 19 17.26 5.08 -2.88
CA GLY A 19 16.49 4.65 -1.71
C GLY A 19 15.71 5.76 -1.00
N ASP A 20 15.50 5.56 0.30
CA ASP A 20 14.78 6.48 1.19
C ASP A 20 15.65 7.67 1.66
N ASP A 21 16.95 7.70 1.32
CA ASP A 21 17.89 8.79 1.65
C ASP A 21 17.85 9.96 0.64
N SER A 22 16.98 9.87 -0.37
CA SER A 22 16.80 10.87 -1.43
C SER A 22 15.35 11.38 -1.49
N LEU A 23 14.78 11.59 -2.67
CA LEU A 23 13.44 12.18 -2.84
C LEU A 23 12.30 11.16 -2.74
N TRP A 24 12.60 9.88 -2.55
CA TRP A 24 11.59 8.84 -2.38
C TRP A 24 11.17 8.74 -0.90
N GLU A 25 9.86 8.59 -0.66
CA GLU A 25 9.34 8.32 0.68
C GLU A 25 8.35 7.13 0.67
N GLY A 26 8.63 6.15 1.53
CA GLY A 26 7.68 5.09 1.89
C GLY A 26 7.75 3.86 1.00
N SER A 27 6.76 2.97 1.12
CA SER A 27 6.73 1.74 0.34
C SER A 27 6.27 2.00 -1.10
N LEU A 28 6.92 1.36 -2.07
CA LEU A 28 6.45 1.32 -3.45
C LEU A 28 5.41 0.21 -3.59
N TYR A 29 4.20 0.57 -4.02
CA TYR A 29 3.19 -0.41 -4.41
C TYR A 29 3.63 -1.19 -5.65
N VAL A 30 3.52 -2.52 -5.61
CA VAL A 30 3.88 -3.41 -6.74
C VAL A 30 2.70 -4.31 -7.12
N PHE A 31 2.53 -4.55 -8.42
CA PHE A 31 1.39 -5.28 -8.99
C PHE A 31 1.60 -6.80 -8.97
N ASP A 32 2.00 -7.34 -7.82
CA ASP A 32 2.10 -8.77 -7.58
C ASP A 32 1.78 -9.10 -6.11
N LYS A 33 1.90 -10.37 -5.73
CA LYS A 33 1.53 -10.87 -4.39
C LYS A 33 2.26 -10.19 -3.23
N ARG A 34 3.39 -9.51 -3.48
CA ARG A 34 4.11 -8.75 -2.45
C ARG A 34 3.34 -7.51 -2.01
N MET A 35 2.48 -6.96 -2.88
CA MET A 35 1.71 -5.72 -2.74
C MET A 35 2.55 -4.45 -2.58
N LYS A 36 3.71 -4.55 -1.95
CA LYS A 36 4.65 -3.45 -1.78
C LYS A 36 6.09 -3.95 -1.78
N MET A 37 7.01 -3.03 -1.98
CA MET A 37 8.42 -3.19 -1.67
C MET A 37 8.94 -1.97 -0.92
N ASN A 38 9.94 -2.20 -0.09
CA ASN A 38 10.69 -1.16 0.62
C ASN A 38 12.10 -1.10 0.02
N PHE A 39 12.69 0.09 -0.04
CA PHE A 39 14.05 0.28 -0.52
C PHE A 39 15.09 0.28 0.61
N SER A 40 14.65 0.43 1.87
CA SER A 40 15.53 0.41 3.05
C SER A 40 14.88 -0.31 4.24
N ASP A 41 15.63 -0.41 5.34
CA ASP A 41 15.17 -0.90 6.65
C ASP A 41 14.47 0.20 7.49
N HIS A 42 14.57 1.46 7.07
CA HIS A 42 14.01 2.63 7.75
C HIS A 42 12.90 3.31 6.93
N THR A 43 12.30 2.58 5.99
CA THR A 43 11.20 3.06 5.16
C THR A 43 10.06 3.63 6.01
N LYS A 44 9.67 4.86 5.70
CA LYS A 44 8.62 5.60 6.40
C LYS A 44 7.23 5.03 6.11
N ILE A 45 6.46 4.74 7.16
CA ILE A 45 5.07 4.30 7.01
C ILE A 45 4.15 5.51 6.78
N LEU A 46 3.77 5.72 5.51
CA LEU A 46 2.91 6.85 5.12
C LEU A 46 1.42 6.59 5.35
N GLY A 47 0.97 5.34 5.14
CA GLY A 47 -0.44 4.97 5.20
C GLY A 47 -1.04 4.92 6.60
N THR A 48 -2.37 4.89 6.63
CA THR A 48 -3.18 4.76 7.85
C THR A 48 -4.26 3.71 7.64
N CYS A 49 -4.54 2.93 8.69
CA CYS A 49 -5.57 1.90 8.69
C CYS A 49 -6.95 2.54 8.51
N ASP A 50 -7.72 2.03 7.55
CA ASP A 50 -9.05 2.57 7.22
C ASP A 50 -10.11 2.34 8.31
N PHE A 51 -9.79 1.59 9.37
CA PHE A 51 -10.73 1.30 10.47
C PHE A 51 -10.39 2.01 11.78
N CYS A 52 -9.12 2.25 12.06
CA CYS A 52 -8.67 2.76 13.36
C CYS A 52 -7.61 3.86 13.26
N SER A 53 -7.23 4.27 12.04
CA SER A 53 -6.24 5.31 11.76
C SER A 53 -4.81 5.02 12.23
N ALA A 54 -4.54 3.83 12.80
CA ALA A 54 -3.19 3.40 13.14
C ALA A 54 -2.29 3.37 11.88
N LYS A 55 -1.01 3.70 12.03
CA LYS A 55 -0.06 3.66 10.92
C LYS A 55 0.06 2.24 10.35
N THR A 56 -0.02 2.13 9.02
CA THR A 56 0.15 0.87 8.30
C THR A 56 0.46 1.17 6.84
N ASP A 57 1.20 0.27 6.21
CA ASP A 57 1.47 0.22 4.78
C ASP A 57 0.97 -1.12 4.19
N GLN A 58 0.18 -1.88 4.96
CA GLN A 58 -0.35 -3.18 4.55
C GLN A 58 -1.64 -3.03 3.76
N PHE A 59 -1.60 -3.48 2.52
CA PHE A 59 -2.76 -3.56 1.63
C PHE A 59 -3.48 -4.89 1.77
N PHE A 60 -4.81 -4.84 1.66
CA PHE A 60 -5.69 -6.01 1.64
C PHE A 60 -6.72 -5.87 0.53
N ASP A 61 -6.97 -6.97 -0.18
CA ASP A 61 -8.14 -7.10 -1.04
C ASP A 61 -9.40 -7.35 -0.20
N CYS A 62 -10.51 -6.73 -0.59
CA CYS A 62 -11.79 -7.04 0.01
C CYS A 62 -12.18 -8.50 -0.25
N SER A 63 -12.48 -9.25 0.82
CA SER A 63 -12.87 -10.67 0.73
C SER A 63 -14.22 -10.89 0.04
N ASN A 64 -15.00 -9.83 -0.21
CA ASN A 64 -16.21 -9.92 -1.02
C ASN A 64 -15.82 -10.08 -2.50
N LEU A 65 -16.15 -11.23 -3.10
CA LEU A 65 -15.81 -11.57 -4.49
C LEU A 65 -16.43 -10.64 -5.55
N SER A 66 -17.47 -9.88 -5.22
CA SER A 66 -18.03 -8.84 -6.11
C SER A 66 -17.37 -7.48 -5.92
N CYS A 67 -16.51 -7.33 -4.90
CA CYS A 67 -15.75 -6.12 -4.63
C CYS A 67 -14.36 -6.21 -5.26
N ARG A 68 -13.83 -5.08 -5.73
CA ARG A 68 -12.47 -4.93 -6.27
C ARG A 68 -11.69 -3.85 -5.53
N TYR A 69 -12.12 -3.53 -4.31
CA TYR A 69 -11.55 -2.46 -3.51
C TYR A 69 -10.33 -2.99 -2.74
N LEU A 70 -9.20 -2.33 -2.97
CA LEU A 70 -7.97 -2.50 -2.23
C LEU A 70 -7.90 -1.41 -1.15
N PHE A 71 -7.56 -1.78 0.08
CA PHE A 71 -7.60 -0.87 1.22
C PHE A 71 -6.48 -1.16 2.23
N LEU A 72 -6.23 -0.23 3.14
CA LEU A 72 -5.19 -0.34 4.15
C LEU A 72 -5.77 -0.82 5.48
N SER A 73 -5.14 -1.84 6.07
CA SER A 73 -5.49 -2.32 7.40
C SER A 73 -4.25 -2.57 8.24
N CYS A 74 -4.29 -2.27 9.53
CA CYS A 74 -3.24 -2.71 10.44
C CYS A 74 -3.48 -4.17 10.83
N ALA A 75 -2.41 -4.86 11.26
CA ALA A 75 -2.48 -6.27 11.66
C ALA A 75 -3.56 -6.56 12.70
N ASN A 76 -3.78 -5.64 13.66
CA ASN A 76 -4.81 -5.80 14.70
C ASN A 76 -6.23 -5.84 14.10
N CYS A 77 -6.55 -4.94 13.16
CA CYS A 77 -7.85 -4.92 12.52
C CYS A 77 -8.02 -6.12 11.57
N ALA A 78 -6.99 -6.48 10.81
CA ALA A 78 -7.02 -7.62 9.91
C ALA A 78 -7.26 -8.94 10.65
N ASN A 79 -6.53 -9.16 11.75
CA ASN A 79 -6.60 -10.40 12.55
C ASN A 79 -7.86 -10.50 13.41
N SER A 80 -8.61 -9.41 13.60
CA SER A 80 -9.86 -9.41 14.36
C SER A 80 -11.04 -10.09 13.64
N THR A 81 -10.85 -10.51 12.39
CA THR A 81 -11.91 -11.07 11.53
C THR A 81 -11.41 -12.27 10.75
N THR A 82 -12.29 -13.24 10.47
CA THR A 82 -11.96 -14.40 9.61
C THR A 82 -11.90 -14.03 8.12
N ARG A 83 -12.63 -12.98 7.71
CA ARG A 83 -12.64 -12.44 6.35
C ARG A 83 -12.56 -10.93 6.42
N ILE A 84 -11.52 -10.36 5.84
CA ILE A 84 -11.32 -8.92 5.85
C ILE A 84 -12.16 -8.27 4.73
N LEU A 85 -13.07 -7.38 5.10
CA LEU A 85 -13.91 -6.63 4.17
C LEU A 85 -13.46 -5.17 4.16
N CYS A 86 -13.52 -4.50 3.01
CA CYS A 86 -13.28 -3.06 2.95
C CYS A 86 -14.31 -2.28 3.80
N PRO A 87 -14.04 -1.00 4.15
CA PRO A 87 -14.95 -0.19 4.97
C PRO A 87 -16.39 -0.19 4.46
N ASN A 88 -16.58 -0.05 3.14
CA ASN A 88 -17.90 -0.03 2.53
C ASN A 88 -18.64 -1.37 2.60
N CYS A 89 -17.96 -2.50 2.38
CA CYS A 89 -18.59 -3.81 2.47
C CYS A 89 -18.89 -4.20 3.92
N ARG A 90 -18.01 -3.83 4.86
CA ARG A 90 -18.21 -4.07 6.30
C ARG A 90 -19.41 -3.29 6.84
N ALA A 91 -19.60 -2.05 6.40
CA ALA A 91 -20.75 -1.24 6.81
C ALA A 91 -22.10 -1.79 6.32
N LYS A 92 -22.11 -2.54 5.19
CA LYS A 92 -23.31 -3.15 4.61
C LYS A 92 -23.64 -4.54 5.18
N SER A 93 -22.70 -5.18 5.89
CA SER A 93 -22.89 -6.50 6.48
C SER A 93 -23.45 -6.48 7.90
N ASN A 94 -23.61 -5.29 8.48
CA ASN A 94 -24.29 -5.04 9.75
C ASN A 94 -25.74 -4.64 9.48
#